data_AF-A0A504J9U7-F1
#
_entry.id   AF-A0A504J9U7-F1
#
_cell.length_a   1.000
_cell.length_b   1.000
_cell.length_c   1.000
_cell.angle_alpha   90.00
_cell.angle_beta   90.00
_cell.angle_gamma   90.00
#
_symmetry.space_group_name_H-M   'P 1'
#
loop_
_entity.id
_entity.type
_entity.pdbx_description
1 polymer ?
#
loop_
_entity_poly.entity_id
_entity_poly.type
_entity_poly.pdbx_seq_one_letter_code
_entity_poly.pdbx_strand_id
1 'polypeptide(L)'
;MIAPNLANTALFKCIVYFHDGESRTFYSLDKSHKRAKPNEALGIRRLEKMLMFRFRGTWETAIIYENLPKGKEIAKYKNGIRVL
;
A
#
# COMPACT_ATOMS: atom_id res chain seq x y z
N MET A 1 5.27 11.30 -15.32
CA MET A 1 3.80 11.48 -15.42
C MET A 1 3.14 10.68 -14.31
N ILE A 2 2.60 11.38 -13.32
CA ILE A 2 1.77 10.83 -12.24
C ILE A 2 0.55 10.21 -12.93
N ALA A 3 0.30 8.92 -12.75
CA ALA A 3 -0.89 8.30 -13.35
C ALA A 3 -2.12 8.95 -12.70
N PRO A 4 -2.92 9.74 -13.44
CA PRO A 4 -4.15 10.26 -12.88
C PRO A 4 -5.06 9.06 -12.72
N ASN A 5 -5.53 8.83 -11.49
CA ASN A 5 -6.43 7.74 -11.11
C ASN A 5 -5.79 6.39 -10.73
N LEU A 6 -4.71 6.42 -9.92
CA LEU A 6 -4.20 5.21 -9.22
C LEU A 6 -5.30 4.49 -8.42
N ALA A 7 -6.20 5.25 -7.79
CA ALA A 7 -7.29 4.68 -7.00
C ALA A 7 -8.19 3.72 -7.80
N ASN A 8 -8.37 3.95 -9.10
CA ASN A 8 -9.19 3.12 -9.96
C ASN A 8 -8.41 2.01 -10.68
N THR A 9 -7.08 2.01 -10.61
CA THR A 9 -6.24 1.11 -11.42
C THR A 9 -5.33 0.21 -10.60
N ALA A 10 -5.07 0.57 -9.34
CA ALA A 10 -4.28 -0.24 -8.42
C ALA A 10 -5.03 -1.50 -7.99
N LEU A 11 -4.31 -2.61 -7.86
CA LEU A 11 -4.83 -3.87 -7.33
C LEU A 11 -4.97 -3.83 -5.80
N PHE A 12 -4.11 -3.07 -5.12
CA PHE A 12 -4.08 -2.98 -3.66
C PHE A 12 -4.09 -1.54 -3.18
N LYS A 13 -4.61 -1.35 -1.97
CA LYS A 13 -4.53 -0.11 -1.22
C LYS A 13 -3.94 -0.37 0.16
N CYS A 14 -3.19 0.59 0.68
CA CYS A 14 -2.59 0.55 2.01
C CYS A 14 -3.11 1.73 2.82
N ILE A 15 -3.73 1.45 3.96
CA ILE A 15 -4.16 2.46 4.92
C ILE A 15 -3.10 2.52 6.02
N VAL A 16 -2.55 3.71 6.24
CA VAL A 16 -1.48 3.95 7.21
C VAL A 16 -2.00 4.90 8.27
N TYR A 17 -1.89 4.48 9.53
CA TYR A 17 -2.21 5.26 10.73
C TYR A 17 -0.90 5.78 11.33
N PHE A 18 -0.70 7.09 11.23
CA PHE A 18 0.51 7.78 11.65
C PHE A 18 0.48 8.12 13.15
N HIS A 19 1.66 8.32 13.75
CA HIS A 19 1.76 8.68 15.17
C HIS A 19 1.21 10.08 15.49
N ASP A 20 1.05 10.93 14.48
CA ASP A 20 0.42 12.25 14.58
C ASP A 20 -1.12 12.17 14.67
N GLY A 21 -1.70 10.97 14.58
CA GLY A 21 -3.14 10.74 14.59
C GLY A 21 -3.78 10.86 13.21
N GLU A 22 -3.03 11.21 12.16
CA GLU A 22 -3.55 11.20 10.80
C GLU A 22 -3.60 9.79 10.21
N SER A 23 -4.55 9.58 9.29
CA SER A 23 -4.56 8.39 8.45
C SER A 23 -4.46 8.78 6.98
N ARG A 24 -3.67 8.02 6.21
CA ARG A 24 -3.52 8.26 4.76
C ARG A 24 -3.65 6.94 4.01
N THR A 25 -4.27 7.01 2.83
CA THR A 25 -4.42 5.86 1.93
C THR A 25 -3.45 5.99 0.76
N PHE A 26 -2.70 4.92 0.50
CA PHE A 26 -1.77 4.80 -0.61
C PHE A 26 -2.22 3.65 -1.51
N TYR A 27 -1.95 3.74 -2.80
CA TYR A 27 -2.36 2.75 -3.79
C TYR A 27 -1.11 2.09 -4.40
N SER A 28 -1.22 0.79 -4.70
CA SER A 28 -0.10 0.04 -5.26
C SER A 28 0.25 0.47 -6.68
N LEU A 29 1.51 0.27 -7.04
CA LEU A 29 2.00 0.42 -8.42
C LEU A 29 2.31 -0.96 -8.97
N ASP A 30 1.33 -1.60 -9.58
CA ASP A 30 1.39 -3.01 -9.95
C ASP A 30 2.15 -3.27 -11.25
N LYS A 31 2.44 -2.22 -12.02
CA LYS A 31 3.12 -2.32 -13.31
C LYS A 31 4.57 -1.86 -13.22
N SER A 32 5.48 -2.58 -13.86
CA SER A 32 6.89 -2.16 -13.98
C SER A 32 7.06 -0.99 -14.96
N HIS A 33 6.23 -0.95 -16.01
CA HIS A 33 6.16 0.11 -17.01
C HIS A 33 4.74 0.21 -17.60
N LYS A 34 4.44 1.26 -18.38
CA LYS A 34 3.07 1.61 -18.84
C LYS A 34 2.30 0.47 -19.51
N ARG A 35 2.98 -0.37 -20.31
CA ARG A 35 2.38 -1.48 -21.09
C ARG A 35 2.46 -2.85 -20.40
N ALA A 36 3.10 -2.94 -19.24
CA ALA A 36 3.23 -4.20 -18.53
C ALA A 36 1.87 -4.73 -18.06
N LYS A 37 1.76 -6.05 -17.95
CA LYS A 37 0.68 -6.67 -17.19
C LYS A 37 0.86 -6.32 -15.69
N PRO A 38 -0.24 -6.07 -14.95
CA PRO A 38 -0.18 -5.91 -13.51
C PRO A 38 0.46 -7.13 -12.84
N ASN A 39 1.27 -6.89 -11.81
CA ASN A 39 1.92 -7.91 -11.00
C ASN A 39 1.64 -7.60 -9.52
N GLU A 40 0.91 -8.52 -8.88
CA GLU A 40 0.46 -8.35 -7.50
C GLU A 40 1.63 -8.27 -6.51
N ALA A 41 2.60 -9.18 -6.64
CA ALA A 41 3.77 -9.22 -5.78
C ALA A 41 4.58 -7.92 -5.88
N LEU A 42 4.67 -7.33 -7.08
CA LEU A 42 5.33 -6.03 -7.27
C LEU A 42 4.59 -4.90 -6.55
N GLY A 43 3.26 -4.88 -6.65
CA GLY A 43 2.40 -3.89 -5.99
C GLY A 43 2.57 -3.91 -4.47
N ILE A 44 2.44 -5.08 -3.87
CA ILE A 44 2.62 -5.30 -2.42
C ILE A 44 4.03 -4.92 -1.99
N ARG A 45 5.07 -5.42 -2.68
CA ARG A 45 6.47 -5.12 -2.33
C ARG A 45 6.77 -3.62 -2.37
N ARG A 46 6.16 -2.86 -3.28
CA ARG A 46 6.33 -1.40 -3.37
C ARG A 46 5.64 -0.68 -2.22
N LEU A 47 4.45 -1.13 -1.81
CA LEU A 47 3.77 -0.61 -0.62
C LEU A 47 4.59 -0.90 0.64
N GLU A 48 5.07 -2.13 0.82
CA GLU A 48 5.94 -2.50 1.93
C GLU A 48 7.23 -1.66 1.96
N LYS A 49 7.88 -1.49 0.80
CA LYS A 49 9.07 -0.63 0.70
C LYS A 49 8.76 0.81 1.11
N MET A 50 7.62 1.35 0.72
CA MET A 50 7.20 2.68 1.14
C MET A 50 7.05 2.75 2.68
N LEU A 51 6.38 1.78 3.30
CA LEU A 51 6.21 1.72 4.76
C LEU A 51 7.56 1.64 5.50
N MET A 52 8.45 0.77 5.03
CA MET A 52 9.70 0.43 5.72
C MET A 52 10.84 1.42 5.48
N PHE A 53 10.82 2.16 4.37
CA PHE A 53 11.89 3.11 4.04
C PHE A 53 11.43 4.56 4.10
N ARG A 54 10.26 4.90 3.53
CA ARG A 54 9.80 6.30 3.47
C ARG A 54 9.18 6.76 4.78
N PHE A 55 8.42 5.88 5.43
CA PHE A 55 7.66 6.21 6.65
C PHE A 55 8.21 5.51 7.89
N ARG A 56 9.45 5.01 7.84
CA ARG A 56 10.02 4.26 8.96
C ARG A 56 9.95 5.05 10.26
N GLY A 57 9.30 4.49 11.28
CA GLY A 57 9.17 5.11 12.60
C GLY A 57 8.18 6.27 12.69
N THR A 58 7.42 6.57 11.64
CA THR A 58 6.40 7.64 11.67
C THR A 58 4.97 7.12 11.78
N TRP A 59 4.77 5.80 11.70
CA TRP A 59 3.45 5.17 11.73
C TRP A 59 3.34 4.04 12.75
N GLU A 60 2.16 3.90 13.33
CA GLU A 60 1.84 2.87 14.30
C GLU A 60 1.27 1.62 13.63
N THR A 61 0.29 1.79 12.75
CA THR A 61 -0.40 0.67 12.09
C THR A 61 -0.48 0.90 10.59
N ALA A 62 -0.21 -0.14 9.81
CA ALA A 62 -0.43 -0.13 8.37
C ALA A 62 -1.15 -1.40 7.94
N ILE A 63 -2.15 -1.27 7.09
CA ILE A 63 -2.97 -2.40 6.62
C ILE A 63 -3.08 -2.35 5.11
N ILE A 64 -2.72 -3.45 4.45
CA ILE A 64 -2.82 -3.62 3.01
C ILE A 64 -4.07 -4.45 2.71
N TYR A 65 -4.93 -3.89 1.87
CA TYR A 65 -6.15 -4.51 1.37
C TYR A 65 -6.10 -4.66 -0.15
N GLU A 66 -6.87 -5.60 -0.67
CA GLU A 66 -7.31 -5.53 -2.07
C GLU A 66 -8.10 -4.23 -2.30
N ASN A 67 -7.90 -3.63 -3.47
CA ASN A 67 -8.58 -2.40 -3.85
C ASN A 67 -9.96 -2.68 -4.45
N LEU A 68 -10.80 -3.36 -3.67
CA LEU A 68 -12.18 -3.71 -4.00
C LEU A 68 -13.13 -3.23 -2.89
N PRO A 69 -14.43 -3.03 -3.16
CA PRO A 69 -15.41 -2.56 -2.16
C PRO A 69 -15.50 -3.43 -0.89
N LYS A 70 -15.17 -4.72 -0.98
CA LYS A 70 -15.03 -5.67 0.14
C LYS A 70 -13.70 -6.41 0.06
N GLY A 71 -12.65 -5.67 -0.31
CA GLY A 71 -11.32 -6.23 -0.52
C GLY A 71 -10.77 -6.94 0.71
N LYS A 72 -10.15 -8.09 0.49
CA LYS A 72 -9.56 -8.88 1.57
C LYS A 72 -8.36 -8.17 2.18
N GLU A 73 -8.17 -8.33 3.49
CA GLU A 73 -6.93 -7.96 4.16
C GLU A 73 -5.80 -8.90 3.75
N ILE A 74 -4.74 -8.33 3.17
CA ILE A 74 -3.60 -9.06 2.63
C ILE A 74 -2.45 -9.10 3.63
N ALA A 75 -2.22 -7.99 4.32
CA ALA A 75 -1.18 -7.89 5.33
C ALA A 75 -1.51 -6.78 6.34
N LYS A 76 -1.08 -6.97 7.58
CA LYS A 76 -1.17 -5.97 8.63
C LYS A 76 0.14 -5.84 9.35
N TYR A 77 0.51 -4.61 9.65
CA TYR A 77 1.73 -4.28 10.37
C TYR A 77 1.41 -3.39 11.55
N LYS A 78 2.14 -3.62 12.65
CA LYS A 78 2.13 -2.77 13.83
C LYS A 78 3.57 -2.45 14.22
N ASN A 79 3.89 -1.16 14.33
CA ASN A 79 5.24 -0.64 14.64
C ASN A 79 6.34 -1.27 13.76
N GLY A 80 6.06 -1.43 12.46
CA GLY A 80 7.00 -2.04 11.50
C GLY A 80 7.04 -3.57 11.50
N ILE A 81 6.33 -4.26 12.41
CA ILE A 81 6.30 -5.72 12.49
C ILE A 81 5.02 -6.23 11.83
N ARG A 82 5.14 -7.25 10.96
CA ARG A 82 3.99 -7.90 10.34
C ARG A 82 3.27 -8.79 11.37
N VAL A 83 1.97 -8.59 11.51
CA VAL A 83 1.11 -9.33 12.46
C VAL A 83 0.10 -10.24 11.77
N LEU A 84 -0.14 -10.03 10.47
CA LEU A 84 -0.97 -10.86 9.57
C LEU A 84 -0.38 -10.82 8.16
#